data_AF-A0A7S1F329-F1
#
_entry.id   AF-A0A7S1F329-F1
#
_cell.length_a   1.000
_cell.length_b   1.000
_cell.length_c   1.000
_cell.angle_alpha   90.00
_cell.angle_beta   90.00
_cell.angle_gamma   90.00
#
_symmetry.space_group_name_H-M   'P 1'
#
loop_
_entity.id
_entity.type
_entity.pdbx_description
1 polymer ?
#
loop_
_entity_poly.entity_id
_entity_poly.type
_entity_poly.pdbx_seq_one_letter_code
_entity_poly.pdbx_strand_id
1 'polypeptide(L)'
;GDDGAWPDDPTKWLLKGVKRHKAWEAEQSREWTEWEAADQEAAEDRYGPVPEALREAVWQLNRAGRVQEPIKLTRVAGPLTSAGEFEALEVLKSFSEAAIEEIQNPSGWIMREARRKTSRVMRQVDALNRGGTGKMDIALPLVPDEVRGSLDTLPEADAMQILSQLEEHILEVKDPTSWVMKAAEDWFAKNQRHAQLCSKLADLNQNAGLLEPIRIAPVMELFMQIKSNKVVDDILRSLRQRSKKINHPSGWLRAQATMRIKASLGPRQPPGPPPGLGPPTEAKPSAGSTVKKRVKEQDGEPTKKIKTEAPGEGEMEAASDEWNENDVAAEEPEGNVEEWPDDFEDGDPGDGDSKVASVRERLSAMTCPDEDDGMN
;
A
#
# COMPACT_ATOMS: atom_id res chain seq x y z
N GLY A 1 15.25 -43.42 37.08
CA GLY A 1 14.05 -44.26 37.14
C GLY A 1 13.28 -43.79 38.32
N ASP A 2 12.47 -42.77 38.12
CA ASP A 2 11.46 -42.38 39.09
C ASP A 2 10.17 -42.98 38.55
N ASP A 3 9.81 -44.09 39.16
CA ASP A 3 8.97 -45.13 38.58
C ASP A 3 7.51 -44.71 38.63
N GLY A 4 6.93 -44.40 37.46
CA GLY A 4 5.61 -44.80 36.95
C GLY A 4 4.40 -44.97 37.87
N ALA A 5 4.42 -44.49 39.10
CA ALA A 5 3.32 -44.52 40.03
C ALA A 5 2.32 -43.47 39.56
N TRP A 6 1.17 -43.95 39.07
CA TRP A 6 0.04 -43.09 38.80
C TRP A 6 -0.25 -42.26 40.06
N PRO A 7 -0.37 -40.93 39.97
CA PRO A 7 -0.66 -40.11 41.13
C PRO A 7 -1.94 -40.62 41.78
N ASP A 8 -1.93 -40.76 43.11
CA ASP A 8 -3.05 -41.30 43.92
C ASP A 8 -4.39 -40.58 43.70
N ASP A 9 -4.38 -39.43 43.02
CA ASP A 9 -5.54 -38.65 42.64
C ASP A 9 -5.36 -38.07 41.21
N PRO A 10 -5.99 -38.68 40.18
CA PRO A 10 -5.90 -38.21 38.80
C PRO A 10 -6.50 -36.81 38.62
N THR A 11 -7.44 -36.39 39.47
CA THR A 11 -8.04 -35.05 39.40
C THR A 11 -7.05 -33.98 39.82
N LYS A 12 -6.25 -34.20 40.88
CA LYS A 12 -5.18 -33.26 41.26
C LYS A 12 -4.13 -33.11 40.17
N TRP A 13 -3.80 -34.20 39.49
CA TRP A 13 -2.85 -34.18 38.37
C TRP A 13 -3.40 -33.36 37.18
N LEU A 14 -4.66 -33.59 36.78
CA LEU A 14 -5.33 -32.80 35.73
C LEU A 14 -5.42 -31.32 36.08
N LEU A 15 -5.81 -30.98 37.31
CA LEU A 15 -5.88 -29.59 37.77
C LEU A 15 -4.51 -28.91 37.76
N LYS A 16 -3.44 -29.63 38.14
CA LYS A 16 -2.06 -29.13 38.05
C LYS A 16 -1.65 -28.91 36.59
N GLY A 17 -2.04 -29.81 35.68
CA GLY A 17 -1.82 -29.68 34.24
C GLY A 17 -2.51 -28.45 33.64
N VAL A 18 -3.80 -28.27 33.93
CA VAL A 18 -4.58 -27.09 33.46
C VAL A 18 -3.99 -25.79 34.00
N LYS A 19 -3.57 -25.74 35.27
CA LYS A 19 -2.91 -24.55 35.84
C LYS A 19 -1.59 -24.23 35.13
N ARG A 20 -0.77 -25.25 34.85
CA ARG A 20 0.48 -25.08 34.09
C ARG A 20 0.23 -24.60 32.66
N HIS A 21 -0.75 -25.19 31.98
CA HIS A 21 -1.13 -24.78 30.63
C HIS A 21 -1.58 -23.32 30.61
N LYS A 22 -2.45 -22.90 31.53
CA LYS A 22 -2.90 -21.51 31.64
C LYS A 22 -1.77 -20.54 31.96
N ALA A 23 -0.85 -20.92 32.85
CA ALA A 23 0.31 -20.09 33.17
C ALA A 23 1.23 -19.92 31.96
N TRP A 24 1.47 -21.00 31.23
CA TRP A 24 2.23 -20.99 29.98
C TRP A 24 1.55 -20.15 28.88
N GLU A 25 0.23 -20.29 28.69
CA GLU A 25 -0.54 -19.47 27.75
C GLU A 25 -0.48 -17.97 28.12
N ALA A 26 -0.51 -17.64 29.42
CA ALA A 26 -0.41 -16.27 29.89
C ALA A 26 1.00 -15.69 29.66
N GLU A 27 2.05 -16.48 29.89
CA GLU A 27 3.44 -16.09 29.63
C GLU A 27 3.70 -15.89 28.14
N GLN A 28 3.27 -16.83 27.30
CA GLN A 28 3.31 -16.68 25.85
C GLN A 28 2.53 -15.44 25.41
N SER A 29 1.32 -15.22 25.93
CA SER A 29 0.55 -14.02 25.56
C SER A 29 1.25 -12.73 25.97
N ARG A 30 1.99 -12.71 27.09
CA ARG A 30 2.79 -11.55 27.51
C ARG A 30 3.98 -11.32 26.58
N GLU A 31 4.77 -12.36 26.30
CA GLU A 31 5.91 -12.29 25.37
C GLU A 31 5.48 -11.78 24.00
N TRP A 32 4.35 -12.26 23.49
CA TRP A 32 3.78 -11.80 22.22
C TRP A 32 3.39 -10.31 22.27
N THR A 33 2.73 -9.86 23.34
CA THR A 33 2.37 -8.44 23.50
C THR A 33 3.60 -7.54 23.61
N GLU A 34 4.64 -7.97 24.31
CA GLU A 34 5.91 -7.22 24.42
C GLU A 34 6.62 -7.13 23.06
N TRP A 35 6.69 -8.25 22.32
CA TRP A 35 7.25 -8.27 20.96
C TRP A 35 6.47 -7.37 19.99
N GLU A 36 5.14 -7.41 20.04
CA GLU A 36 4.26 -6.58 19.22
C GLU A 36 4.43 -5.09 19.53
N ALA A 37 4.51 -4.73 20.80
CA ALA A 37 4.75 -3.35 21.22
C ALA A 37 6.10 -2.83 20.70
N ALA A 38 7.16 -3.65 20.79
CA ALA A 38 8.49 -3.29 20.28
C ALA A 38 8.53 -3.17 18.75
N ASP A 39 7.87 -4.08 18.02
CA ASP A 39 7.78 -4.01 16.55
C ASP A 39 6.91 -2.82 16.10
N GLN A 40 5.88 -2.46 16.87
CA GLN A 40 5.09 -1.26 16.63
C GLN A 40 5.91 0.02 16.86
N GLU A 41 6.60 0.15 17.99
CA GLU A 41 7.46 1.29 18.30
C GLU A 41 8.53 1.48 17.22
N ALA A 42 9.21 0.40 16.83
CA ALA A 42 10.21 0.45 15.76
C ALA A 42 9.62 0.81 14.38
N ALA A 43 8.36 0.43 14.11
CA ALA A 43 7.68 0.82 12.88
C ALA A 43 7.29 2.31 12.91
N GLU A 44 6.82 2.81 14.05
CA GLU A 44 6.43 4.21 14.25
C GLU A 44 7.63 5.15 14.19
N ASP A 45 8.77 4.77 14.77
CA ASP A 45 10.03 5.52 14.67
C ASP A 45 10.50 5.66 13.21
N ARG A 46 10.29 4.62 12.40
CA ARG A 46 10.79 4.59 11.02
C ARG A 46 9.85 5.24 10.01
N TYR A 47 8.54 5.06 10.17
CA TYR A 47 7.54 5.45 9.15
C TYR A 47 6.52 6.47 9.65
N GLY A 48 6.59 6.85 10.93
CA GLY A 48 5.56 7.64 11.59
C GLY A 48 4.35 6.80 12.02
N PRO A 49 3.29 7.45 12.50
CA PRO A 49 2.12 6.76 13.05
C PRO A 49 1.47 5.84 12.03
N VAL A 50 1.35 4.55 12.38
CA VAL A 50 0.67 3.55 11.54
C VAL A 50 -0.82 3.54 11.89
N PRO A 51 -1.74 3.58 10.89
CA PRO A 51 -3.18 3.50 11.14
C PRO A 51 -3.56 2.28 11.99
N GLU A 52 -4.39 2.50 13.01
CA GLU A 52 -4.78 1.45 13.97
C GLU A 52 -5.46 0.26 13.28
N ALA A 53 -6.29 0.52 12.26
CA ALA A 53 -6.94 -0.54 11.47
C ALA A 53 -5.94 -1.46 10.78
N LEU A 54 -4.79 -0.94 10.34
CA LEU A 54 -3.73 -1.76 9.72
C LEU A 54 -2.98 -2.59 10.76
N ARG A 55 -2.67 -1.99 11.92
CA ARG A 55 -2.03 -2.71 13.03
C ARG A 55 -2.90 -3.88 13.49
N GLU A 56 -4.19 -3.62 13.71
CA GLU A 56 -5.18 -4.61 14.14
C GLU A 56 -5.34 -5.72 13.08
N ALA A 57 -5.38 -5.38 11.79
CA ALA A 57 -5.48 -6.38 10.73
C ALA A 57 -4.24 -7.29 10.66
N VAL A 58 -3.03 -6.73 10.78
CA VAL A 58 -1.78 -7.51 10.85
C VAL A 58 -1.75 -8.38 12.11
N TRP A 59 -2.19 -7.84 13.24
CA TRP A 59 -2.31 -8.55 14.51
C TRP A 59 -3.23 -9.77 14.39
N GLN A 60 -4.43 -9.59 13.83
CA GLN A 60 -5.37 -10.69 13.62
C GLN A 60 -4.79 -11.78 12.70
N LEU A 61 -4.00 -11.42 11.69
CA LEU A 61 -3.34 -12.38 10.80
C LEU A 61 -2.26 -13.19 11.52
N ASN A 62 -1.46 -12.55 12.37
CA ASN A 62 -0.44 -13.23 13.18
C ASN A 62 -1.09 -14.15 14.23
N ARG A 63 -2.13 -13.67 14.93
CA ARG A 63 -2.85 -14.43 15.96
C ARG A 63 -3.61 -15.64 15.41
N ALA A 64 -4.06 -15.58 14.17
CA ALA A 64 -4.75 -16.70 13.51
C ALA A 64 -3.83 -17.93 13.32
N GLY A 65 -2.50 -17.77 13.41
CA GLY A 65 -1.54 -18.88 13.35
C GLY A 65 -1.47 -19.59 12.00
N ARG A 66 -1.95 -18.95 10.92
CA ARG A 66 -1.95 -19.52 9.56
C ARG A 66 -0.72 -19.15 8.73
N VAL A 67 0.04 -18.16 9.18
CA VAL A 67 1.23 -17.65 8.48
C VAL A 67 2.45 -18.50 8.86
N GLN A 68 3.31 -18.80 7.88
CA GLN A 68 4.55 -19.57 8.13
C GLN A 68 5.57 -18.77 8.97
N GLU A 69 5.61 -17.46 8.78
CA GLU A 69 6.43 -16.51 9.54
C GLU A 69 5.53 -15.39 10.07
N PRO A 70 5.71 -14.92 11.31
CA PRO A 70 5.04 -13.72 11.79
C PRO A 70 5.29 -12.52 10.87
N ILE A 71 4.23 -11.81 10.50
CA ILE A 71 4.31 -10.58 9.69
C ILE A 71 4.88 -9.49 10.58
N LYS A 72 6.06 -8.98 10.23
CA LYS A 72 6.72 -7.88 10.94
C LYS A 72 6.21 -6.55 10.42
N LEU A 73 5.56 -5.77 11.29
CA LEU A 73 5.03 -4.45 10.99
C LEU A 73 6.14 -3.51 10.53
N THR A 74 7.33 -3.58 11.15
CA THR A 74 8.54 -2.84 10.72
C THR A 74 8.91 -3.05 9.24
N ARG A 75 8.52 -4.16 8.61
CA ARG A 75 8.80 -4.42 7.18
C ARG A 75 7.65 -4.01 6.26
N VAL A 76 6.41 -4.21 6.70
CA VAL A 76 5.23 -3.99 5.85
C VAL A 76 4.62 -2.61 6.00
N ALA A 77 4.90 -1.89 7.10
CA ALA A 77 4.31 -0.59 7.42
C ALA A 77 4.51 0.42 6.30
N GLY A 78 5.76 0.70 5.88
CA GLY A 78 6.04 1.69 4.83
C GLY A 78 5.25 1.46 3.52
N PRO A 79 5.29 0.27 2.90
CA PRO A 79 4.49 -0.02 1.71
C PRO A 79 2.98 0.05 1.93
N LEU A 80 2.46 -0.42 3.08
CA LEU A 80 1.03 -0.38 3.39
C LEU A 80 0.55 1.06 3.64
N THR A 81 1.24 1.81 4.48
CA THR A 81 0.93 3.23 4.74
C THR A 81 1.06 4.05 3.47
N SER A 82 1.99 3.73 2.56
CA SER A 82 2.13 4.41 1.27
C SER A 82 1.02 4.05 0.27
N ALA A 83 0.49 2.82 0.29
CA ALA A 83 -0.67 2.44 -0.51
C ALA A 83 -1.96 3.18 -0.08
N GLY A 84 -2.08 3.48 1.22
CA GLY A 84 -3.24 4.10 1.83
C GLY A 84 -4.10 3.07 2.55
N GLU A 85 -4.84 3.50 3.58
CA GLU A 85 -5.55 2.60 4.50
C GLU A 85 -6.50 1.64 3.77
N PHE A 86 -7.30 2.14 2.82
CA PHE A 86 -8.28 1.32 2.11
C PHE A 86 -7.61 0.26 1.22
N GLU A 87 -6.66 0.67 0.37
CA GLU A 87 -5.89 -0.23 -0.50
C GLU A 87 -5.04 -1.23 0.31
N ALA A 88 -4.49 -0.80 1.44
CA ALA A 88 -3.72 -1.65 2.34
C ALA A 88 -4.61 -2.72 3.01
N LEU A 89 -5.80 -2.37 3.48
CA LEU A 89 -6.77 -3.35 3.99
C LEU A 89 -7.24 -4.32 2.89
N GLU A 90 -7.41 -3.85 1.65
CA GLU A 90 -7.70 -4.72 0.51
C GLU A 90 -6.55 -5.72 0.25
N VAL A 91 -5.30 -5.28 0.38
CA VAL A 91 -4.12 -6.15 0.25
C VAL A 91 -4.08 -7.19 1.37
N LEU A 92 -4.30 -6.80 2.63
CA LEU A 92 -4.33 -7.71 3.78
C LEU A 92 -5.50 -8.71 3.68
N LYS A 93 -6.67 -8.26 3.22
CA LYS A 93 -7.80 -9.14 2.94
C LYS A 93 -7.48 -10.14 1.83
N SER A 94 -6.90 -9.68 0.71
CA SER A 94 -6.49 -10.54 -0.41
C SER A 94 -5.43 -11.56 0.04
N PHE A 95 -4.51 -11.15 0.93
CA PHE A 95 -3.55 -12.06 1.55
C PHE A 95 -4.24 -13.14 2.40
N SER A 96 -5.26 -12.75 3.19
CA SER A 96 -6.01 -13.70 4.03
C SER A 96 -6.83 -14.73 3.22
N GLU A 97 -7.26 -14.35 2.01
CA GLU A 97 -8.01 -15.20 1.09
C GLU A 97 -7.10 -16.06 0.21
N ALA A 98 -5.85 -15.64 0.00
CA ALA A 98 -4.85 -16.44 -0.68
C ALA A 98 -4.49 -17.68 0.14
N ALA A 99 -3.92 -18.71 -0.51
CA ALA A 99 -3.44 -19.91 0.18
C ALA A 99 -2.24 -19.57 1.08
N ILE A 100 -2.52 -19.07 2.30
CA ILE A 100 -1.51 -18.59 3.25
C ILE A 100 -0.44 -19.65 3.50
N GLU A 101 -0.85 -20.93 3.54
CA GLU A 101 0.04 -22.08 3.76
C GLU A 101 1.08 -22.28 2.64
N GLU A 102 0.84 -21.79 1.42
CA GLU A 102 1.78 -21.91 0.30
C GLU A 102 2.80 -20.75 0.27
N ILE A 103 2.55 -19.66 1.00
CA ILE A 103 3.39 -18.45 0.96
C ILE A 103 4.50 -18.55 2.01
N GLN A 104 5.73 -18.83 1.56
CA GLN A 104 6.90 -18.95 2.44
C GLN A 104 7.28 -17.64 3.15
N ASN A 105 7.18 -16.50 2.46
CA ASN A 105 7.54 -15.19 3.00
C ASN A 105 6.32 -14.25 2.94
N PRO A 106 5.48 -14.22 3.99
CA PRO A 106 4.25 -13.44 3.99
C PRO A 106 4.52 -11.94 3.95
N SER A 107 5.53 -11.46 4.69
CA SER A 107 5.94 -10.05 4.67
C SER A 107 6.36 -9.60 3.26
N GLY A 108 7.14 -10.43 2.55
CA GLY A 108 7.58 -10.18 1.18
C GLY A 108 6.43 -10.14 0.17
N TRP A 109 5.44 -11.02 0.33
CA TRP A 109 4.24 -11.01 -0.49
C TRP A 109 3.43 -9.73 -0.29
N ILE A 110 3.17 -9.34 0.97
CA ILE A 110 2.39 -8.15 1.33
C ILE A 110 3.07 -6.89 0.80
N MET A 111 4.39 -6.74 0.99
CA MET A 111 5.14 -5.60 0.46
C MET A 111 5.02 -5.49 -1.06
N ARG A 112 5.11 -6.61 -1.78
CA ARG A 112 5.02 -6.64 -3.25
C ARG A 112 3.63 -6.23 -3.72
N GLU A 113 2.59 -6.77 -3.10
CA GLU A 113 1.21 -6.49 -3.49
C GLU A 113 0.79 -5.06 -3.12
N ALA A 114 1.17 -4.59 -1.94
CA ALA A 114 0.99 -3.19 -1.54
C ALA A 114 1.62 -2.23 -2.57
N ARG A 115 2.88 -2.45 -2.95
CA ARG A 115 3.57 -1.61 -3.96
C ARG A 115 2.93 -1.63 -5.34
N ARG A 116 2.20 -2.70 -5.71
CA ARG A 116 1.43 -2.74 -6.97
C ARG A 116 0.21 -1.83 -6.92
N LYS A 117 -0.41 -1.69 -5.75
CA LYS A 117 -1.55 -0.79 -5.52
C LYS A 117 -1.10 0.65 -5.29
N THR A 118 0.11 0.88 -4.77
CA THR A 118 0.68 2.21 -4.52
C THR A 118 0.94 3.00 -5.81
N SER A 119 0.57 4.29 -5.81
CA SER A 119 0.89 5.22 -6.90
C SER A 119 2.41 5.37 -7.09
N ARG A 120 2.86 5.79 -8.27
CA ARG A 120 4.30 5.97 -8.51
C ARG A 120 4.91 7.03 -7.60
N VAL A 121 4.18 8.11 -7.34
CA VAL A 121 4.59 9.20 -6.45
C VAL A 121 4.76 8.69 -5.02
N MET A 122 3.77 7.97 -4.49
CA MET A 122 3.87 7.42 -3.13
C MET A 122 4.93 6.31 -3.00
N ARG A 123 5.25 5.59 -4.08
CA ARG A 123 6.42 4.70 -4.12
C ARG A 123 7.74 5.46 -4.00
N GLN A 124 7.82 6.67 -4.55
CA GLN A 124 9.00 7.52 -4.39
C GLN A 124 9.10 8.05 -2.95
N VAL A 125 7.98 8.43 -2.32
CA VAL A 125 7.93 8.79 -0.89
C VAL A 125 8.43 7.62 -0.01
N ASP A 126 7.91 6.42 -0.22
CA ASP A 126 8.36 5.20 0.46
C ASP A 126 9.86 4.92 0.23
N ALA A 127 10.36 5.16 -0.99
CA ALA A 127 11.77 5.00 -1.31
C ALA A 127 12.66 6.02 -0.58
N LEU A 128 12.22 7.27 -0.46
CA LEU A 128 12.93 8.33 0.29
C LEU A 128 12.98 8.00 1.80
N ASN A 129 11.87 7.52 2.37
CA ASN A 129 11.82 7.12 3.79
C ASN A 129 12.70 5.92 4.12
N ARG A 130 12.91 5.01 3.17
CA ARG A 130 13.70 3.79 3.41
C ARG A 130 15.21 4.03 3.38
N GLY A 131 15.66 5.15 2.82
CA GLY A 131 17.07 5.36 2.49
C GLY A 131 17.48 4.49 1.29
N GLY A 132 18.13 5.10 0.30
CA GLY A 132 18.68 4.37 -0.85
C GLY A 132 20.18 4.14 -0.65
N THR A 133 20.72 3.04 -1.21
CA THR A 133 22.18 2.84 -1.24
C THR A 133 22.86 4.02 -1.95
N GLY A 134 23.71 4.75 -1.23
CA GLY A 134 24.41 5.92 -1.76
C GLY A 134 23.60 7.22 -1.82
N LYS A 135 22.38 7.24 -1.26
CA LYS A 135 21.60 8.46 -1.07
C LYS A 135 21.63 8.86 0.40
N MET A 136 21.59 10.17 0.67
CA MET A 136 21.51 10.67 2.04
C MET A 136 20.12 10.40 2.60
N ASP A 137 20.06 9.95 3.85
CA ASP A 137 18.80 9.77 4.56
C ASP A 137 18.18 11.14 4.88
N ILE A 138 16.86 11.21 4.78
CA ILE A 138 16.10 12.37 5.20
C ILE A 138 16.15 12.52 6.73
N ALA A 139 16.27 13.76 7.21
CA ALA A 139 16.42 14.04 8.64
C ALA A 139 15.23 13.55 9.48
N LEU A 140 14.03 13.57 8.89
CA LEU A 140 12.79 13.05 9.46
C LEU A 140 12.05 12.27 8.37
N PRO A 141 11.38 11.15 8.71
CA PRO A 141 10.58 10.40 7.73
C PRO A 141 9.40 11.25 7.23
N LEU A 142 9.10 11.17 5.93
CA LEU A 142 7.89 11.76 5.36
C LEU A 142 6.68 10.99 5.85
N VAL A 143 5.69 11.67 6.44
CA VAL A 143 4.44 11.02 6.85
C VAL A 143 3.55 10.83 5.61
N PRO A 144 3.36 9.60 5.09
CA PRO A 144 2.73 9.39 3.79
C PRO A 144 1.30 9.93 3.72
N ASP A 145 0.55 9.83 4.82
CA ASP A 145 -0.85 10.25 4.88
C ASP A 145 -1.01 11.78 4.81
N GLU A 146 -0.09 12.54 5.40
CA GLU A 146 -0.09 14.01 5.35
C GLU A 146 0.24 14.52 3.95
N VAL A 147 1.26 13.94 3.31
CA VAL A 147 1.68 14.38 1.97
C VAL A 147 0.79 13.85 0.85
N ARG A 148 0.11 12.71 1.04
CA ARG A 148 -0.70 12.06 0.00
C ARG A 148 -1.73 13.01 -0.59
N GLY A 149 -2.51 13.70 0.26
CA GLY A 149 -3.58 14.59 -0.23
C GLY A 149 -3.05 15.68 -1.16
N SER A 150 -1.93 16.30 -0.78
CA SER A 150 -1.27 17.34 -1.56
C SER A 150 -0.61 16.81 -2.83
N LEU A 151 0.00 15.62 -2.79
CA LEU A 151 0.70 15.03 -3.93
C LEU A 151 -0.21 14.33 -4.94
N ASP A 152 -1.25 13.61 -4.50
CA ASP A 152 -2.20 12.90 -5.37
C ASP A 152 -3.13 13.85 -6.14
N THR A 153 -3.23 15.11 -5.69
CA THR A 153 -3.95 16.14 -6.42
C THR A 153 -3.10 16.81 -7.48
N LEU A 154 -1.78 16.61 -7.52
CA LEU A 154 -0.88 17.13 -8.55
C LEU A 154 -0.78 16.18 -9.75
N PRO A 155 -0.41 16.66 -10.95
CA PRO A 155 0.03 15.79 -12.02
C PRO A 155 1.27 14.99 -11.59
N GLU A 156 1.34 13.72 -11.99
CA GLU A 156 2.43 12.81 -11.58
C GLU A 156 3.82 13.40 -11.85
N ALA A 157 4.01 14.04 -13.01
CA ALA A 157 5.30 14.64 -13.38
C ALA A 157 5.72 15.78 -12.42
N ASP A 158 4.78 16.65 -12.05
CA ASP A 158 5.04 17.77 -11.14
C ASP A 158 5.29 17.28 -9.70
N ALA A 159 4.50 16.30 -9.24
CA ALA A 159 4.71 15.68 -7.93
C ALA A 159 6.09 15.02 -7.83
N MET A 160 6.50 14.28 -8.85
CA MET A 160 7.85 13.69 -8.93
C MET A 160 8.94 14.76 -8.97
N GLN A 161 8.70 15.89 -9.64
CA GLN A 161 9.65 17.01 -9.66
C GLN A 161 9.83 17.62 -8.26
N ILE A 162 8.74 17.80 -7.50
CA ILE A 162 8.82 18.29 -6.12
C ILE A 162 9.63 17.32 -5.25
N LEU A 163 9.38 16.01 -5.36
CA LEU A 163 10.14 15.00 -4.62
C LEU A 163 11.62 14.94 -5.03
N SER A 164 11.93 15.16 -6.32
CA SER A 164 13.31 15.28 -6.80
C SER A 164 14.01 16.51 -6.22
N GLN A 165 13.31 17.64 -6.13
CA GLN A 165 13.85 18.85 -5.50
C GLN A 165 14.06 18.65 -3.99
N LEU A 166 13.16 17.95 -3.31
CA LEU A 166 13.39 17.56 -1.92
C LEU A 166 14.67 16.75 -1.80
N GLU A 167 14.87 15.76 -2.68
CA GLU A 167 16.06 14.90 -2.70
C GLU A 167 17.36 15.71 -2.87
N GLU A 168 17.35 16.76 -3.69
CA GLU A 168 18.49 17.66 -3.89
C GLU A 168 18.77 18.55 -2.66
N HIS A 169 17.74 18.87 -1.88
CA HIS A 169 17.81 19.80 -0.74
C HIS A 169 17.68 19.11 0.64
N ILE A 170 17.85 17.79 0.74
CA ILE A 170 17.62 17.03 1.98
C ILE A 170 18.38 17.62 3.19
N LEU A 171 19.63 18.06 3.00
CA LEU A 171 20.46 18.61 4.08
C LEU A 171 20.00 19.98 4.58
N GLU A 172 19.31 20.74 3.74
CA GLU A 172 18.85 22.10 4.05
C GLU A 172 17.46 22.08 4.72
N VAL A 173 16.68 21.03 4.46
CA VAL A 173 15.30 20.90 4.89
C VAL A 173 15.21 20.21 6.25
N LYS A 174 14.85 20.98 7.27
CA LYS A 174 14.64 20.45 8.64
C LYS A 174 13.41 19.55 8.78
N ASP A 175 12.33 19.91 8.10
CA ASP A 175 11.07 19.17 8.12
C ASP A 175 10.62 18.92 6.67
N PRO A 176 10.87 17.71 6.14
CA PRO A 176 10.57 17.38 4.76
C PRO A 176 9.06 17.29 4.49
N THR A 177 8.24 16.92 5.48
CA THR A 177 6.78 16.81 5.32
C THR A 177 6.18 18.19 5.10
N SER A 178 6.50 19.15 5.97
CA SER A 178 6.07 20.55 5.82
C SER A 178 6.60 21.19 4.54
N TRP A 179 7.84 20.87 4.14
CA TRP A 179 8.43 21.39 2.90
C TRP A 179 7.67 20.91 1.66
N VAL A 180 7.35 19.61 1.57
CA VAL A 180 6.61 19.04 0.43
C VAL A 180 5.20 19.62 0.33
N MET A 181 4.50 19.76 1.47
CA MET A 181 3.17 20.39 1.49
C MET A 181 3.24 21.83 0.98
N LYS A 182 4.20 22.63 1.47
CA LYS A 182 4.40 24.01 1.02
C LYS A 182 4.77 24.10 -0.47
N ALA A 183 5.65 23.21 -0.95
CA ALA A 183 6.02 23.17 -2.36
C ALA A 183 4.81 22.85 -3.26
N ALA A 184 3.93 21.94 -2.82
CA ALA A 184 2.67 21.65 -3.49
C ALA A 184 1.71 22.86 -3.48
N GLU A 185 1.57 23.56 -2.35
CA GLU A 185 0.78 24.79 -2.24
C GLU A 185 1.29 25.89 -3.18
N ASP A 186 2.61 26.11 -3.21
CA ASP A 186 3.25 27.08 -4.10
C ASP A 186 3.02 26.72 -5.59
N TRP A 187 2.99 25.43 -5.91
CA TRP A 187 2.64 24.96 -7.25
C TRP A 187 1.17 25.28 -7.58
N PHE A 188 0.24 25.08 -6.65
CA PHE A 188 -1.18 25.43 -6.85
C PHE A 188 -1.40 26.95 -6.99
N ALA A 189 -0.65 27.77 -6.25
CA ALA A 189 -0.69 29.22 -6.36
C ALA A 189 -0.29 29.70 -7.78
N LYS A 190 0.70 29.04 -8.38
CA LYS A 190 1.14 29.29 -9.77
C LYS A 190 0.14 28.75 -10.80
N ASN A 191 -0.52 27.63 -10.48
CA ASN A 191 -1.45 26.92 -11.38
C ASN A 191 -2.91 27.09 -10.97
N GLN A 192 -3.40 28.33 -10.88
CA GLN A 192 -4.74 28.67 -10.38
C GLN A 192 -5.88 27.86 -11.02
N ARG A 193 -5.80 27.61 -12.34
CA ARG A 193 -6.81 26.82 -13.06
C ARG A 193 -6.90 25.39 -12.52
N HIS A 194 -5.74 24.78 -12.23
CA HIS A 194 -5.66 23.44 -11.67
C HIS A 194 -6.24 23.41 -10.26
N ALA A 195 -5.86 24.38 -9.42
CA ALA A 195 -6.38 24.52 -8.06
C ALA A 195 -7.92 24.65 -8.02
N GLN A 196 -8.50 25.46 -8.92
CA GLN A 196 -9.95 25.61 -9.03
C GLN A 196 -10.65 24.31 -9.43
N LEU A 197 -10.07 23.52 -10.33
CA LEU A 197 -10.64 22.24 -10.72
C LEU A 197 -10.50 21.18 -9.61
N CYS A 198 -9.36 21.13 -8.91
CA CYS A 198 -9.17 20.25 -7.76
C CYS A 198 -10.20 20.55 -6.67
N SER A 199 -10.39 21.83 -6.32
CA SER A 199 -11.42 22.26 -5.36
C SER A 199 -12.82 21.82 -5.77
N LYS A 200 -13.20 22.01 -7.04
CA LYS A 200 -14.51 21.56 -7.55
C LYS A 200 -14.69 20.04 -7.49
N LEU A 201 -13.64 19.27 -7.78
CA LEU A 201 -13.69 17.81 -7.70
C LEU A 201 -13.74 17.32 -6.25
N ALA A 202 -13.00 17.95 -5.35
CA ALA A 202 -13.06 17.67 -3.91
C ALA A 202 -14.44 17.98 -3.33
N ASP A 203 -15.03 19.13 -3.69
CA ASP A 203 -16.41 19.50 -3.34
C ASP A 203 -17.43 18.45 -3.83
N LEU A 204 -17.23 17.90 -5.03
CA LEU A 204 -18.09 16.82 -5.52
C LEU A 204 -17.92 15.52 -4.72
N ASN A 205 -16.71 15.18 -4.29
CA ASN A 205 -16.48 14.00 -3.44
C ASN A 205 -17.18 14.12 -2.09
N GLN A 206 -17.22 15.33 -1.51
CA GLN A 206 -17.85 15.58 -0.22
C GLN A 206 -19.37 15.73 -0.31
N ASN A 207 -19.86 16.46 -1.32
CA ASN A 207 -21.24 16.97 -1.31
C ASN A 207 -22.18 16.31 -2.33
N ALA A 208 -21.67 15.58 -3.34
CA ALA A 208 -22.53 15.08 -4.42
C ALA A 208 -23.20 13.72 -4.13
N GLY A 209 -22.88 13.08 -3.00
CA GLY A 209 -23.43 11.75 -2.64
C GLY A 209 -23.06 10.68 -3.67
N LEU A 210 -21.78 10.66 -4.07
CA LEU A 210 -21.25 9.68 -5.01
C LEU A 210 -21.10 8.32 -4.34
N LEU A 211 -21.30 7.24 -5.10
CA LEU A 211 -21.10 5.87 -4.62
C LEU A 211 -19.61 5.56 -4.34
N GLU A 212 -18.73 6.16 -5.14
CA GLU A 212 -17.28 6.06 -5.00
C GLU A 212 -16.66 7.47 -5.07
N PRO A 213 -15.60 7.76 -4.32
CA PRO A 213 -14.88 9.01 -4.46
C PRO A 213 -14.22 9.12 -5.85
N ILE A 214 -14.23 10.33 -6.41
CA ILE A 214 -13.56 10.65 -7.67
C ILE A 214 -12.05 10.62 -7.42
N ARG A 215 -11.34 9.84 -8.23
CA ARG A 215 -9.87 9.87 -8.33
C ARG A 215 -9.48 11.11 -9.13
N ILE A 216 -8.99 12.13 -8.44
CA ILE A 216 -8.79 13.48 -9.00
C ILE A 216 -7.72 13.46 -10.10
N ALA A 217 -6.53 12.91 -9.85
CA ALA A 217 -5.42 12.95 -10.80
C ALA A 217 -5.75 12.45 -12.22
N PRO A 218 -6.31 11.23 -12.43
CA PRO A 218 -6.63 10.74 -13.78
C PRO A 218 -7.71 11.54 -14.51
N VAL A 219 -8.61 12.19 -13.78
CA VAL A 219 -9.65 13.05 -14.38
C VAL A 219 -9.05 14.40 -14.76
N MET A 220 -8.18 14.93 -13.89
CA MET A 220 -7.57 16.23 -14.05
C MET A 220 -6.71 16.32 -15.30
N GLU A 221 -5.90 15.28 -15.58
CA GLU A 221 -5.06 15.20 -16.78
C GLU A 221 -5.87 15.43 -18.06
N LEU A 222 -7.07 14.86 -18.15
CA LEU A 222 -7.95 15.03 -19.30
C LEU A 222 -8.64 16.40 -19.30
N PHE A 223 -9.05 16.91 -18.15
CA PHE A 223 -9.68 18.22 -18.05
C PHE A 223 -8.74 19.36 -18.44
N MET A 224 -7.44 19.22 -18.15
CA MET A 224 -6.42 20.19 -18.55
C MET A 224 -6.27 20.28 -20.09
N GLN A 225 -6.52 19.19 -20.81
CA GLN A 225 -6.52 19.16 -22.28
C GLN A 225 -7.74 19.88 -22.90
N ILE A 226 -8.83 20.05 -22.14
CA ILE A 226 -10.02 20.78 -22.61
C ILE A 226 -9.77 22.28 -22.47
N LYS A 227 -9.67 23.01 -23.58
CA LYS A 227 -9.38 24.46 -23.55
C LYS A 227 -10.48 25.32 -22.90
N SER A 228 -11.74 24.88 -22.94
CA SER A 228 -12.89 25.65 -22.48
C SER A 228 -13.36 25.21 -21.08
N ASN A 229 -13.25 26.10 -20.10
CA ASN A 229 -13.73 25.85 -18.73
C ASN A 229 -15.25 25.63 -18.69
N LYS A 230 -16.02 26.29 -19.57
CA LYS A 230 -17.47 26.09 -19.66
C LYS A 230 -17.84 24.63 -19.96
N VAL A 231 -17.08 23.98 -20.85
CA VAL A 231 -17.31 22.57 -21.18
C VAL A 231 -17.04 21.66 -19.98
N VAL A 232 -15.98 21.95 -19.22
CA VAL A 232 -15.66 21.20 -17.99
C VAL A 232 -16.75 21.40 -16.95
N ASP A 233 -17.21 22.64 -16.72
CA ASP A 233 -18.29 22.95 -15.79
C ASP A 233 -19.62 22.28 -16.19
N ASP A 234 -19.93 22.19 -17.49
CA ASP A 234 -21.11 21.48 -17.99
C ASP A 234 -21.02 19.96 -17.72
N ILE A 235 -19.82 19.36 -17.86
CA ILE A 235 -19.58 17.96 -17.49
C ILE A 235 -19.78 17.76 -15.98
N LEU A 236 -19.16 18.60 -15.16
CA LEU A 236 -19.25 18.52 -13.70
C LEU A 236 -20.69 18.70 -13.19
N ARG A 237 -21.43 19.64 -13.78
CA ARG A 237 -22.86 19.84 -13.50
C ARG A 237 -23.69 18.61 -13.89
N SER A 238 -23.38 18.01 -15.03
CA SER A 238 -24.04 16.78 -15.49
C SER A 238 -23.76 15.60 -14.56
N LEU A 239 -22.54 15.48 -14.01
CA LEU A 239 -22.22 14.48 -12.98
C LEU A 239 -23.06 14.72 -11.72
N ARG A 240 -23.10 15.96 -11.20
CA ARG A 240 -23.87 16.30 -9.99
C ARG A 240 -25.34 15.93 -10.12
N GLN A 241 -25.94 16.12 -11.29
CA GLN A 241 -27.34 15.74 -11.56
C GLN A 241 -27.57 14.22 -11.62
N ARG A 242 -26.53 13.43 -11.88
CA ARG A 242 -26.60 11.98 -12.11
C ARG A 242 -25.82 11.16 -11.09
N SER A 243 -25.32 11.77 -10.01
CA SER A 243 -24.38 11.15 -9.06
C SER A 243 -24.90 9.81 -8.53
N LYS A 244 -26.16 9.76 -8.10
CA LYS A 244 -26.81 8.56 -7.56
C LYS A 244 -26.98 7.40 -8.55
N LYS A 245 -26.84 7.65 -9.86
CA LYS A 245 -27.02 6.64 -10.92
C LYS A 245 -25.69 6.12 -11.49
N ILE A 246 -24.57 6.75 -11.13
CA ILE A 246 -23.26 6.45 -11.71
C ILE A 246 -22.44 5.69 -10.66
N ASN A 247 -22.18 4.41 -10.92
CA ASN A 247 -21.39 3.56 -10.03
C ASN A 247 -19.91 3.99 -9.99
N HIS A 248 -19.34 4.34 -11.16
CA HIS A 248 -17.93 4.69 -11.29
C HIS A 248 -17.76 6.12 -11.82
N PRO A 249 -17.85 7.15 -10.96
CA PRO A 249 -17.84 8.55 -11.39
C PRO A 249 -16.52 8.95 -12.06
N SER A 250 -15.39 8.44 -11.57
CA SER A 250 -14.07 8.66 -12.19
C SER A 250 -14.03 8.19 -13.64
N GLY A 251 -14.50 6.96 -13.90
CA GLY A 251 -14.54 6.38 -15.26
C GLY A 251 -15.48 7.15 -16.18
N TRP A 252 -16.64 7.57 -15.66
CA TRP A 252 -17.59 8.38 -16.39
C TRP A 252 -17.02 9.75 -16.80
N LEU A 253 -16.35 10.45 -15.87
CA LEU A 253 -15.72 11.76 -16.13
C LEU A 253 -14.65 11.65 -17.21
N ARG A 254 -13.79 10.62 -17.13
CA ARG A 254 -12.74 10.37 -18.15
C ARG A 254 -13.32 10.12 -19.53
N ALA A 255 -14.42 9.35 -19.61
CA ALA A 255 -15.11 9.09 -20.87
C ALA A 255 -15.69 10.39 -21.46
N GLN A 256 -16.38 11.20 -20.65
CA GLN A 256 -16.93 12.48 -21.09
C GLN A 256 -15.84 13.46 -21.55
N ALA A 257 -14.75 13.57 -20.79
CA ALA A 257 -13.62 14.42 -21.14
C ALA A 257 -13.02 13.99 -22.49
N THR A 258 -12.76 12.70 -22.65
CA THR A 258 -12.20 12.11 -23.88
C THR A 258 -13.11 12.35 -25.08
N MET A 259 -14.44 12.23 -24.92
CA MET A 259 -15.40 12.54 -25.98
C MET A 259 -15.32 14.01 -26.41
N ARG A 260 -15.18 14.95 -25.47
CA ARG A 260 -15.04 16.39 -25.78
C ARG A 260 -13.71 16.72 -26.42
N ILE A 261 -12.61 16.13 -25.97
CA ILE A 261 -11.29 16.28 -26.59
C ILE A 261 -11.35 15.79 -28.04
N LYS A 262 -11.90 14.59 -28.28
CA LYS A 262 -12.08 14.03 -29.63
C LYS A 262 -12.96 14.92 -30.52
N ALA A 263 -14.06 15.45 -30.00
CA ALA A 263 -14.92 16.37 -30.75
C ALA A 263 -14.22 17.70 -31.10
N SER A 264 -13.34 18.19 -30.23
CA SER A 264 -12.58 19.41 -30.47
C SER A 264 -11.48 19.27 -31.54
N LEU A 265 -11.03 18.04 -31.80
CA LEU A 265 -10.10 17.73 -32.90
C LEU A 265 -10.78 17.73 -34.29
N GLY A 266 -12.09 18.03 -34.34
CA GLY A 266 -12.90 18.00 -35.55
C GLY A 266 -13.23 16.57 -36.00
N PRO A 267 -14.13 16.39 -36.98
CA PRO A 267 -14.29 15.10 -37.62
C PRO A 267 -12.92 14.71 -38.20
N ARG A 268 -12.37 13.56 -37.77
CA ARG A 268 -11.21 12.96 -38.43
C ARG A 268 -11.54 12.96 -39.91
N GLN A 269 -10.79 13.70 -40.72
CA GLN A 269 -10.88 13.51 -42.17
C GLN A 269 -10.72 12.01 -42.41
N PRO A 270 -11.62 11.38 -43.19
CA PRO A 270 -11.44 9.99 -43.56
C PRO A 270 -10.00 9.85 -44.07
N PRO A 271 -9.28 8.77 -43.69
CA PRO A 271 -7.89 8.58 -44.10
C PRO A 271 -7.83 8.87 -45.60
N GLY A 272 -7.07 9.92 -45.96
CA GLY A 272 -6.93 10.30 -47.35
C GLY A 272 -6.48 9.07 -48.13
N PRO A 273 -6.89 8.93 -49.40
CA PRO A 273 -6.40 7.84 -50.24
C PRO A 273 -4.88 7.76 -50.09
N PRO A 274 -4.30 6.56 -49.87
CA PRO A 274 -2.87 6.40 -49.61
C PRO A 274 -2.08 7.17 -50.68
N PRO A 275 -1.13 8.04 -50.28
CA PRO A 275 -0.36 8.81 -51.25
C PRO A 275 0.43 7.84 -52.12
N GLY A 276 0.03 7.70 -53.39
CA GLY A 276 0.85 7.04 -54.40
C GLY A 276 0.45 5.65 -54.87
N LEU A 277 -0.84 5.31 -54.90
CA LEU A 277 -1.30 4.48 -56.03
C LEU A 277 -1.57 5.44 -57.19
N GLY A 278 -0.51 5.72 -57.95
CA GLY A 278 -0.64 6.40 -59.25
C GLY A 278 -1.66 5.65 -60.13
N PRO A 279 -2.19 6.31 -61.17
CA PRO A 279 -3.08 5.66 -62.12
C PRO A 279 -2.43 4.36 -62.60
N PRO A 280 -3.15 3.23 -62.62
CA PRO A 280 -2.62 2.00 -63.18
C PRO A 280 -2.21 2.30 -64.62
N THR A 281 -0.91 2.35 -64.88
CA THR A 281 -0.38 2.29 -66.23
C THR A 281 -0.94 1.04 -66.86
N GLU A 282 -1.63 1.20 -67.99
CA GLU A 282 -2.21 0.13 -68.80
C GLU A 282 -1.14 -0.93 -69.13
N ALA A 283 -1.01 -1.92 -68.26
CA ALA A 283 -0.22 -3.11 -68.53
C ALA A 283 -1.05 -3.98 -69.47
N LYS A 284 -0.53 -4.12 -70.69
CA LYS A 284 -0.98 -5.07 -71.72
C LYS A 284 -1.35 -6.43 -71.10
N PRO A 285 -2.42 -7.08 -71.59
CA PRO A 285 -2.79 -8.42 -71.15
C PRO A 285 -1.68 -9.41 -71.53
N SER A 286 -0.91 -9.86 -70.54
CA SER A 286 -0.08 -11.05 -70.65
C SER A 286 -0.89 -12.24 -70.16
N ALA A 287 -1.02 -13.23 -71.03
CA ALA A 287 -1.86 -14.39 -70.88
C ALA A 287 -1.39 -15.33 -69.77
N GLY A 288 -2.37 -15.85 -69.02
CA GLY A 288 -2.32 -17.20 -68.46
C GLY A 288 -1.80 -17.32 -67.02
N SER A 289 -2.73 -17.50 -66.07
CA SER A 289 -2.64 -18.64 -65.14
C SER A 289 -3.97 -18.80 -64.39
N THR A 290 -4.64 -19.91 -64.67
CA THR A 290 -5.89 -20.35 -64.05
C THR A 290 -5.58 -21.08 -62.75
N VAL A 291 -5.91 -20.49 -61.59
CA VAL A 291 -5.96 -21.22 -60.31
C VAL A 291 -7.42 -21.40 -59.89
N LYS A 292 -7.83 -22.68 -59.90
CA LYS A 292 -9.16 -23.18 -59.59
C LYS A 292 -9.50 -22.98 -58.10
N LYS A 293 -10.65 -22.34 -57.87
CA LYS A 293 -11.36 -22.26 -56.61
C LYS A 293 -11.98 -23.63 -56.28
N ARG A 294 -11.61 -24.25 -55.15
CA ARG A 294 -12.31 -25.44 -54.63
C ARG A 294 -12.98 -25.07 -53.31
N VAL A 295 -14.29 -24.89 -53.39
CA VAL A 295 -15.21 -24.85 -52.25
C VAL A 295 -15.38 -26.30 -51.77
N LYS A 296 -15.24 -26.53 -50.47
CA LYS A 296 -15.84 -27.70 -49.81
C LYS A 296 -16.26 -27.32 -48.39
N GLU A 297 -17.57 -27.15 -48.30
CA GLU A 297 -18.43 -27.42 -47.15
C GLU A 297 -18.17 -28.83 -46.61
N GLN A 298 -18.06 -28.98 -45.29
CA GLN A 298 -18.22 -30.27 -44.62
C GLN A 298 -18.51 -30.09 -43.13
N ASP A 299 -19.72 -30.50 -42.75
CA ASP A 299 -20.16 -30.84 -41.41
C ASP A 299 -19.36 -32.00 -40.82
N GLY A 300 -19.31 -32.07 -39.48
CA GLY A 300 -19.18 -33.33 -38.74
C GLY A 300 -18.03 -33.42 -37.74
N GLU A 301 -18.37 -33.32 -36.45
CA GLU A 301 -17.73 -34.06 -35.34
C GLU A 301 -17.53 -35.56 -35.70
N PRO A 302 -16.54 -36.30 -35.15
CA PRO A 302 -16.35 -36.43 -33.71
C PRO A 302 -14.89 -36.61 -33.19
N THR A 303 -14.75 -36.38 -31.88
CA THR A 303 -13.75 -36.88 -30.91
C THR A 303 -12.60 -37.76 -31.43
N LYS A 304 -11.34 -37.38 -31.11
CA LYS A 304 -10.29 -38.32 -30.63
C LYS A 304 -9.01 -37.62 -30.15
N LYS A 305 -8.68 -37.91 -28.88
CA LYS A 305 -7.34 -38.14 -28.28
C LYS A 305 -6.17 -37.30 -28.78
N ILE A 306 -5.83 -36.27 -28.01
CA ILE A 306 -4.55 -35.58 -28.06
C ILE A 306 -3.49 -36.51 -27.43
N LYS A 307 -2.56 -36.97 -28.26
CA LYS A 307 -1.31 -37.61 -27.89
C LYS A 307 -0.31 -36.49 -27.64
N THR A 308 0.10 -36.30 -26.38
CA THR A 308 1.15 -35.40 -25.96
C THR A 308 2.50 -36.00 -26.39
N GLU A 309 3.11 -35.42 -27.42
CA GLU A 309 4.51 -35.66 -27.75
C GLU A 309 5.34 -34.54 -27.11
N ALA A 310 6.37 -34.96 -26.37
CA ALA A 310 7.29 -34.09 -25.65
C ALA A 310 8.14 -33.26 -26.62
N PRO A 311 8.29 -31.93 -26.40
CA PRO A 311 9.31 -31.16 -27.08
C PRO A 311 10.68 -31.41 -26.44
N GLY A 312 11.66 -31.49 -27.32
CA GLY A 312 13.02 -31.94 -27.04
C GLY A 312 13.81 -31.06 -26.09
N GLU A 313 14.77 -31.73 -25.48
CA GLU A 313 15.87 -31.21 -24.69
C GLU A 313 16.68 -30.21 -25.55
N GLY A 314 16.40 -28.93 -25.34
CA GLY A 314 17.28 -27.84 -25.74
C GLY A 314 18.15 -27.49 -24.55
N GLU A 315 19.44 -27.77 -24.65
CA GLU A 315 20.49 -27.30 -23.75
C GLU A 315 20.38 -25.77 -23.61
N MET A 316 19.91 -25.31 -22.45
CA MET A 316 20.08 -23.93 -22.01
C MET A 316 21.27 -23.89 -21.07
N GLU A 317 22.32 -23.21 -21.51
CA GLU A 317 23.45 -22.81 -20.68
C GLU A 317 22.93 -22.06 -19.45
N ALA A 318 23.22 -22.63 -18.28
CA ALA A 318 22.94 -22.02 -16.99
C ALA A 318 23.82 -20.78 -16.81
N ALA A 319 23.23 -19.60 -17.00
CA ALA A 319 23.74 -18.37 -16.42
C ALA A 319 23.38 -18.38 -14.93
N SER A 320 24.26 -18.97 -14.14
CA SER A 320 24.26 -18.91 -12.68
C SER A 320 24.63 -17.49 -12.28
N ASP A 321 23.64 -16.65 -11.99
CA ASP A 321 23.86 -15.46 -11.16
C ASP A 321 24.06 -15.95 -9.72
N GLU A 322 25.31 -16.25 -9.38
CA GLU A 322 25.79 -16.41 -8.01
C GLU A 322 25.51 -15.12 -7.24
N TRP A 323 24.45 -15.14 -6.43
CA TRP A 323 24.31 -14.22 -5.32
C TRP A 323 25.38 -14.60 -4.29
N ASN A 324 26.48 -13.85 -4.30
CA ASN A 324 27.57 -13.98 -3.36
C ASN A 324 27.08 -13.60 -1.94
N GLU A 325 26.76 -14.60 -1.12
CA GLU A 325 26.37 -14.48 0.29
C GLU A 325 27.57 -14.21 1.24
N ASN A 326 28.77 -13.94 0.70
CA ASN A 326 29.93 -13.54 1.49
C ASN A 326 30.17 -12.03 1.34
N ASP A 327 29.63 -11.23 2.26
CA ASP A 327 30.30 -10.05 2.86
C ASP A 327 29.34 -9.26 3.76
N VAL A 328 29.07 -9.79 4.96
CA VAL A 328 28.87 -8.97 6.17
C VAL A 328 29.45 -9.75 7.35
N ALA A 329 30.78 -9.87 7.39
CA ALA A 329 31.48 -10.11 8.65
C ALA A 329 31.44 -8.78 9.43
N ALA A 330 30.38 -8.59 10.20
CA ALA A 330 30.39 -7.59 11.26
C ALA A 330 31.38 -8.08 12.31
N GLU A 331 32.53 -7.41 12.41
CA GLU A 331 33.38 -7.50 13.60
C GLU A 331 32.54 -7.09 14.81
N GLU A 332 32.17 -8.08 15.62
CA GLU A 332 31.66 -7.86 16.95
C GLU A 332 32.76 -7.11 17.73
N PRO A 333 32.49 -5.93 18.31
CA PRO A 333 33.45 -5.33 19.23
C PRO A 333 33.56 -6.29 20.42
N GLU A 334 34.77 -6.78 20.68
CA GLU A 334 35.14 -7.52 21.89
C GLU A 334 34.82 -6.64 23.11
N GLY A 335 33.58 -6.76 23.58
CA GLY A 335 33.07 -6.16 24.79
C GLY A 335 33.66 -6.91 25.97
N ASN A 336 34.61 -6.24 26.60
CA ASN A 336 35.14 -6.51 27.93
C ASN A 336 34.06 -7.12 28.85
N VAL A 337 34.22 -8.40 29.17
CA VAL A 337 33.44 -9.07 30.22
C VAL A 337 33.92 -8.50 31.55
N GLU A 338 33.23 -7.45 32.00
CA GLU A 338 33.36 -6.96 33.36
C GLU A 338 32.75 -8.03 34.27
N GLU A 339 33.63 -8.80 34.92
CA GLU A 339 33.28 -9.76 35.97
C GLU A 339 32.43 -9.05 37.02
N TRP A 340 31.14 -9.39 37.06
CA TRP A 340 30.27 -9.01 38.17
C TRP A 340 30.67 -9.86 39.38
N PRO A 341 31.04 -9.25 40.52
CA PRO A 341 31.37 -10.01 41.71
C PRO A 341 30.15 -10.77 42.22
N ASP A 342 30.32 -12.08 42.41
CA ASP A 342 29.42 -13.05 43.03
C ASP A 342 29.23 -12.81 44.56
N ASP A 343 28.96 -11.57 44.96
CA ASP A 343 28.65 -11.22 46.35
C ASP A 343 27.21 -10.68 46.44
N PHE A 344 26.24 -11.57 46.23
CA PHE A 344 24.86 -11.34 46.68
C PHE A 344 24.68 -12.07 48.02
N GLU A 345 25.15 -11.42 49.09
CA GLU A 345 24.86 -11.82 50.47
C GLU A 345 23.34 -11.80 50.70
N ASP A 346 22.86 -12.84 51.39
CA ASP A 346 21.49 -13.00 51.88
C ASP A 346 21.03 -11.77 52.70
N GLY A 347 20.31 -10.87 52.04
CA GLY A 347 19.63 -9.72 52.63
C GLY A 347 18.25 -10.07 53.17
N ASP A 348 18.19 -10.20 54.49
CA ASP A 348 17.03 -10.24 55.39
C ASP A 348 15.77 -9.47 54.90
N PRO A 349 14.58 -10.10 54.78
CA PRO A 349 13.34 -9.42 54.42
C PRO A 349 12.75 -8.71 55.65
N GLY A 350 13.34 -7.58 56.02
CA GLY A 350 12.87 -6.69 57.07
C GLY A 350 12.18 -5.43 56.52
N ASP A 351 10.88 -5.30 56.83
CA ASP A 351 10.11 -4.05 56.94
C ASP A 351 10.23 -2.98 55.83
N GLY A 352 9.24 -3.00 54.92
CA GLY A 352 9.03 -1.96 53.90
C GLY A 352 7.57 -1.58 53.70
N ASP A 353 6.74 -1.72 54.73
CA ASP A 353 5.33 -1.34 54.72
C ASP A 353 5.20 0.18 54.99
N SER A 354 5.49 1.02 53.99
CA SER A 354 5.11 2.46 53.94
C SER A 354 5.67 3.15 52.70
N LYS A 355 4.86 3.23 51.62
CA LYS A 355 4.75 4.34 50.64
C LYS A 355 4.04 3.87 49.36
N VAL A 356 2.76 3.54 49.47
CA VAL A 356 1.84 3.46 48.32
C VAL A 356 0.54 4.21 48.65
N ALA A 357 0.71 5.48 48.99
CA ALA A 357 -0.38 6.45 49.07
C ALA A 357 0.16 7.78 48.55
N SER A 358 0.12 7.98 47.22
CA SER A 358 0.08 9.31 46.57
C SER A 358 0.28 9.21 45.04
N VAL A 359 -0.56 8.46 44.32
CA VAL A 359 -0.74 8.67 42.86
C VAL A 359 -2.21 8.45 42.41
N ARG A 360 -3.08 7.89 43.26
CA ARG A 360 -4.46 7.53 42.88
C ARG A 360 -5.53 8.61 43.13
N GLU A 361 -5.14 9.87 43.28
CA GLU A 361 -6.04 10.98 43.64
C GLU A 361 -5.99 12.16 42.64
N ARG A 362 -5.79 11.88 41.34
CA ARG A 362 -5.81 12.91 40.27
C ARG A 362 -6.70 12.62 39.05
N LEU A 363 -7.62 11.65 39.13
CA LEU A 363 -8.57 11.35 38.05
C LEU A 363 -10.05 11.36 38.50
N SER A 364 -10.41 12.17 39.50
CA SER A 364 -11.80 12.29 39.99
C SER A 364 -12.39 13.71 40.00
N ALA A 365 -11.78 14.65 39.27
CA ALA A 365 -12.27 16.03 39.18
C ALA A 365 -12.49 16.46 37.72
N MET A 366 -13.40 15.76 37.03
CA MET A 366 -13.97 16.24 35.78
C MET A 366 -15.45 15.88 35.75
N THR A 367 -16.17 16.39 36.76
CA THR A 367 -17.64 16.49 36.75
C THR A 367 -18.04 17.57 35.77
N CYS A 368 -18.92 17.20 34.85
CA CYS A 368 -19.61 18.07 33.91
C CYS A 368 -20.26 19.26 34.63
N PRO A 369 -20.16 20.50 34.12
CA PRO A 369 -21.04 21.56 34.57
C PRO A 369 -22.46 21.31 34.07
N ASP A 370 -23.41 21.37 35.01
CA ASP A 370 -24.85 21.31 34.80
C ASP A 370 -25.31 22.28 33.70
N GLU A 371 -26.17 21.77 32.81
CA GLU A 371 -26.97 22.57 31.90
C GLU A 371 -27.99 23.36 32.73
N ASP A 372 -27.72 24.65 32.88
CA ASP A 372 -28.63 25.60 33.52
C ASP A 372 -29.81 25.89 32.57
N ASP A 373 -30.99 25.44 32.98
CA ASP A 373 -32.31 25.73 32.40
C ASP A 373 -32.60 27.24 32.46
N GLY A 374 -32.21 27.95 31.41
CA GLY A 374 -32.57 29.34 31.18
C GLY A 374 -33.94 29.50 30.53
N MET A 375 -34.98 29.61 31.35
CA MET A 375 -36.27 30.21 30.96
C MET A 375 -36.09 31.65 30.46
N ASN A 376 -36.50 31.94 29.22
CA ASN A 376 -37.27 33.14 28.85
C ASN A 376 -37.86 33.06 27.44
#